data_AF-A0A926GSR5-F1
#
_entry.id   AF-A0A926GSR5-F1
#
_cell.length_a   1.000
_cell.length_b   1.000
_cell.length_c   1.000
_cell.angle_alpha   90.00
_cell.angle_beta   90.00
_cell.angle_gamma   90.00
#
_symmetry.space_group_name_H-M   'P 1'
#
loop_
_entity.id
_entity.type
_entity.pdbx_description
1 polymer ?
#
loop_
_entity_poly.entity_id
_entity_poly.type
_entity_poly.pdbx_seq_one_letter_code
_entity_poly.pdbx_strand_id
1 'polypeptide(L)'
;MNPDEELAKGIRQNVHTEDSGVAFVQGAGNQHNHVTQNYFSTDSSLPNDPETWYRQGEMKLQALEYAEAELFLLAAAEAGHVEAMKRLAGIYSLTARGKSAHWYLKLAELGDVDAYTSLGGLVKYRLSLANSPSERVPLVDEAIGWYRKALDAGDEEAAIEIGLILYKESRYEEAIPYLETAAELIKRDPDLDDEYFVDSKLKRARKAQERQHRKAERQEEDGTRRRWWRGS
;
A
#
# COMPACT_ATOMS: atom_id res chain seq x y z
N MET A 1 -15.42 -8.87 -11.91
CA MET A 1 -14.06 -9.02 -11.37
C MET A 1 -13.94 -8.07 -10.20
N ASN A 2 -13.48 -8.51 -9.03
CA ASN A 2 -13.39 -7.64 -7.86
C ASN A 2 -12.30 -6.58 -8.12
N PRO A 3 -12.56 -5.26 -8.02
CA PRO A 3 -11.52 -4.23 -8.15
C PRO A 3 -10.34 -4.43 -7.19
N ASP A 4 -10.54 -5.12 -6.05
CA ASP A 4 -9.48 -5.52 -5.13
C ASP A 4 -8.52 -6.54 -5.74
N GLU A 5 -9.04 -7.44 -6.56
CA GLU A 5 -8.28 -8.51 -7.17
C GLU A 5 -7.36 -7.97 -8.28
N GLU A 6 -7.79 -6.96 -9.03
CA GLU A 6 -6.92 -6.28 -10.02
C GLU A 6 -5.79 -5.51 -9.35
N LEU A 7 -6.07 -4.74 -8.29
CA LEU A 7 -5.04 -4.02 -7.55
C LEU A 7 -4.07 -4.97 -6.84
N ALA A 8 -4.54 -6.12 -6.37
CA ALA A 8 -3.69 -7.12 -5.73
C ALA A 8 -2.74 -7.84 -6.71
N LYS A 9 -3.03 -7.89 -8.02
CA LYS A 9 -2.16 -8.57 -9.00
C LYS A 9 -0.77 -7.96 -9.07
N GLY A 10 -0.67 -6.62 -9.06
CA GLY A 10 0.61 -5.90 -9.10
C GLY A 10 1.50 -6.27 -7.91
N ILE A 11 0.93 -6.23 -6.71
CA ILE A 11 1.61 -6.65 -5.48
C ILE A 11 1.99 -8.13 -5.53
N ARG A 12 1.05 -9.03 -5.86
CA ARG A 12 1.28 -10.50 -5.86
C ARG A 12 2.38 -10.94 -6.82
N GLN A 13 2.47 -10.35 -8.02
CA GLN A 13 3.53 -10.67 -8.97
C GLN A 13 4.93 -10.34 -8.44
N ASN A 14 5.07 -9.31 -7.60
CA ASN A 14 6.36 -8.90 -7.05
C ASN A 14 6.74 -9.69 -5.79
N VAL A 15 5.77 -10.11 -4.96
CA VAL A 15 6.02 -11.03 -3.84
C VAL A 15 6.72 -12.31 -4.35
N HIS A 16 6.34 -12.81 -5.52
CA HIS A 16 6.98 -13.99 -6.13
C HIS A 16 8.44 -13.78 -6.55
N THR A 17 8.88 -12.54 -6.79
CA THR A 17 10.26 -12.26 -7.24
C THR A 17 11.26 -12.08 -6.10
N GLU A 18 10.79 -11.80 -4.87
CA GLU A 18 11.64 -11.58 -3.69
C GLU A 18 11.86 -12.85 -2.85
N ASP A 19 11.23 -13.98 -3.23
CA ASP A 19 11.10 -15.21 -2.43
C ASP A 19 12.32 -16.16 -2.53
N SER A 20 13.53 -15.63 -2.36
CA SER A 20 14.78 -16.43 -2.36
C SER A 20 15.20 -16.97 -0.99
N GLY A 21 14.37 -16.78 0.05
CA GLY A 21 14.66 -17.17 1.43
C GLY A 21 13.50 -17.88 2.10
N VAL A 22 13.59 -19.22 2.14
CA VAL A 22 12.60 -20.18 2.66
C VAL A 22 11.42 -20.38 1.69
N ALA A 23 11.55 -21.42 0.86
CA ALA A 23 10.56 -21.87 -0.10
C ALA A 23 9.18 -22.07 0.56
N PHE A 24 8.25 -21.17 0.28
CA PHE A 24 6.83 -21.44 0.48
C PHE A 24 6.33 -22.11 -0.79
N VAL A 25 5.93 -23.38 -0.67
CA VAL A 25 5.38 -24.12 -1.81
C VAL A 25 4.14 -23.39 -2.32
N GLN A 26 4.16 -23.21 -3.63
CA GLN A 26 3.17 -22.57 -4.48
C GLN A 26 1.71 -22.80 -4.06
N GLY A 27 0.95 -21.71 -4.07
CA GLY A 27 -0.39 -21.68 -4.66
C GLY A 27 -1.35 -22.82 -4.31
N ALA A 28 -1.86 -22.86 -3.08
CA ALA A 28 -3.19 -23.36 -2.79
C ALA A 28 -3.64 -22.80 -1.45
N GLY A 29 -4.72 -22.02 -1.44
CA GLY A 29 -5.47 -21.80 -0.21
C GLY A 29 -5.82 -23.14 0.43
N ASN A 30 -5.67 -23.23 1.75
CA ASN A 30 -6.19 -24.30 2.61
C ASN A 30 -5.60 -25.72 2.53
N GLN A 31 -4.51 -25.99 1.83
CA GLN A 31 -3.95 -27.35 1.80
C GLN A 31 -2.44 -27.35 2.07
N HIS A 32 -2.10 -27.66 3.32
CA HIS A 32 -0.79 -28.19 3.75
C HIS A 32 0.38 -27.22 3.89
N ASN A 33 0.46 -26.56 5.06
CA ASN A 33 1.76 -26.22 5.63
C ASN A 33 2.29 -27.43 6.43
N HIS A 34 2.88 -28.40 5.74
CA HIS A 34 3.47 -29.61 6.37
C HIS A 34 4.59 -29.27 7.37
N VAL A 35 5.14 -28.04 7.34
CA VAL A 35 6.22 -27.61 8.23
C VAL A 35 5.68 -27.23 9.61
N THR A 36 4.60 -26.43 9.69
CA THR A 36 3.99 -26.04 10.96
C THR A 36 3.18 -27.17 11.59
N GLN A 37 2.45 -27.96 10.78
CA GLN A 37 1.71 -29.11 11.30
C GLN A 37 2.61 -30.17 11.96
N ASN A 38 3.80 -30.43 11.42
CA ASN A 38 4.74 -31.39 12.01
C ASN A 38 5.48 -30.85 13.24
N TYR A 39 5.61 -29.52 13.39
CA TYR A 39 6.32 -28.91 14.51
C TYR A 39 5.47 -28.85 15.78
N PHE A 40 4.15 -28.67 15.64
CA PHE A 40 3.22 -28.54 16.77
C PHE A 40 2.49 -29.85 17.15
N SER A 41 2.65 -30.93 16.38
CA SER A 41 1.97 -32.21 16.62
C SER A 41 2.57 -33.09 17.73
N THR A 42 3.59 -32.64 18.46
CA THR A 42 4.34 -33.47 19.42
C THR A 42 4.11 -33.14 20.90
N ASP A 43 3.47 -32.02 21.25
CA ASP A 43 3.13 -31.68 22.64
C ASP A 43 1.60 -31.64 22.85
N SER A 44 1.07 -32.71 23.46
CA SER A 44 -0.37 -32.94 23.68
C SER A 44 -0.99 -32.08 24.80
N SER A 45 -0.23 -31.18 25.41
CA SER A 45 -0.64 -30.45 26.63
C SER A 45 -1.38 -29.13 26.37
N LEU A 46 -1.29 -28.58 25.16
CA LEU A 46 -1.91 -27.30 24.78
C LEU A 46 -2.94 -27.49 23.66
N PRO A 47 -4.05 -26.73 23.65
CA PRO A 47 -5.01 -26.82 22.57
C PRO A 47 -4.36 -26.38 21.25
N ASN A 48 -4.59 -27.17 20.20
CA ASN A 48 -4.02 -26.95 18.87
C ASN A 48 -4.91 -25.98 18.07
N ASP A 49 -4.93 -24.72 18.49
CA ASP A 49 -5.77 -23.67 17.94
C ASP A 49 -4.98 -22.38 17.64
N PRO A 50 -5.50 -21.50 16.76
CA PRO A 50 -4.77 -20.32 16.32
C PRO A 50 -4.44 -19.32 17.44
N GLU A 51 -5.30 -19.18 18.46
CA GLU A 51 -5.09 -18.26 19.59
C GLU A 51 -3.95 -18.77 20.47
N THR A 52 -3.90 -20.09 20.72
CA THR A 52 -2.80 -20.69 21.47
C THR A 52 -1.47 -20.53 20.76
N TRP A 53 -1.42 -20.70 19.43
CA TRP A 53 -0.21 -20.43 18.65
C TRP A 53 0.19 -18.95 18.68
N TYR A 54 -0.77 -18.03 18.54
CA TYR A 54 -0.51 -16.59 18.61
C TYR A 54 0.13 -16.19 19.95
N ARG A 55 -0.43 -16.65 21.08
CA ARG A 55 0.12 -16.38 22.42
C ARG A 55 1.54 -16.89 22.58
N GLN A 56 1.84 -18.08 22.07
CA GLN A 56 3.19 -18.62 22.09
C GLN A 56 4.14 -17.77 21.24
N GLY A 57 3.70 -17.33 20.07
CA GLY A 57 4.45 -16.38 19.24
C GLY A 57 4.79 -15.09 19.98
N GLU A 58 3.82 -14.48 20.66
CA GLU A 58 4.03 -13.27 21.45
C GLU A 58 4.99 -13.50 22.63
N MET A 59 4.86 -14.60 23.36
CA MET A 59 5.80 -14.96 24.43
C MET A 59 7.23 -15.10 23.90
N LYS A 60 7.41 -15.74 22.74
CA LYS A 60 8.71 -15.91 22.10
C LYS A 60 9.29 -14.59 21.62
N LEU A 61 8.46 -13.66 21.11
CA LEU A 61 8.90 -12.30 20.82
C LEU A 61 9.41 -11.57 22.07
N GLN A 62 8.71 -11.69 23.20
CA GLN A 62 9.14 -11.09 24.46
C GLN A 62 10.46 -11.69 24.97
N ALA A 63 10.67 -12.98 24.73
CA ALA A 63 11.93 -13.68 25.02
C ALA A 63 13.06 -13.36 24.02
N LEU A 64 12.80 -12.56 22.98
CA LEU A 64 13.72 -12.26 21.88
C LEU A 64 14.10 -13.51 21.04
N GLU A 65 13.27 -14.56 21.11
CA GLU A 65 13.39 -15.79 20.33
C GLU A 65 12.65 -15.61 18.99
N TYR A 66 13.20 -14.75 18.14
CA TYR A 66 12.51 -14.24 16.94
C TYR A 66 12.19 -15.32 15.90
N ALA A 67 13.05 -16.33 15.74
CA ALA A 67 12.86 -17.38 14.75
C ALA A 67 11.70 -18.30 15.14
N GLU A 68 11.66 -18.72 16.41
CA GLU A 68 10.57 -19.50 16.97
C GLU A 68 9.27 -18.71 17.00
N ALA A 69 9.33 -17.43 17.37
CA ALA A 69 8.17 -16.54 17.34
C ALA A 69 7.54 -16.45 15.94
N GLU A 70 8.38 -16.29 14.90
CA GLU A 70 7.92 -16.23 13.51
C GLU A 70 7.17 -17.52 13.12
N LEU A 71 7.65 -18.71 13.53
CA LEU A 71 6.98 -19.98 13.25
C LEU A 71 5.58 -20.07 13.86
N PHE A 72 5.44 -19.68 15.13
CA PHE A 72 4.14 -19.69 15.83
C PHE A 72 3.17 -18.68 15.23
N LEU A 73 3.64 -17.47 14.93
CA LEU A 73 2.83 -16.43 14.30
C LEU A 73 2.39 -16.83 12.89
N LEU A 74 3.26 -17.49 12.11
CA LEU A 74 2.91 -18.00 10.77
C LEU A 74 1.79 -19.02 10.86
N ALA A 75 1.86 -19.98 11.78
CA ALA A 75 0.81 -20.98 11.96
C ALA A 75 -0.54 -20.36 12.34
N ALA A 76 -0.54 -19.44 13.30
CA ALA A 76 -1.74 -18.69 13.70
C ALA A 76 -2.34 -17.90 12.53
N ALA A 77 -1.50 -17.14 11.82
CA ALA A 77 -1.93 -16.30 10.70
C ALA A 77 -2.45 -17.13 9.51
N GLU A 78 -1.83 -18.27 9.21
CA GLU A 78 -2.33 -19.18 8.17
C GLU A 78 -3.67 -19.80 8.50
N ALA A 79 -3.93 -20.05 9.78
CA ALA A 79 -5.22 -20.54 10.26
C ALA A 79 -6.27 -19.43 10.44
N GLY A 80 -5.99 -18.20 10.01
CA GLY A 80 -6.95 -17.10 9.98
C GLY A 80 -6.89 -16.14 11.16
N HIS A 81 -5.89 -16.25 12.04
CA HIS A 81 -5.76 -15.35 13.19
C HIS A 81 -5.31 -13.95 12.76
N VAL A 82 -6.20 -12.96 12.91
CA VAL A 82 -6.02 -11.59 12.41
C VAL A 82 -4.84 -10.87 13.06
N GLU A 83 -4.72 -10.94 14.38
CA GLU A 83 -3.64 -10.28 15.13
C GLU A 83 -2.27 -10.87 14.79
N ALA A 84 -2.19 -12.18 14.53
CA ALA A 84 -0.97 -12.80 14.04
C ALA A 84 -0.59 -12.31 12.63
N MET A 85 -1.57 -12.15 11.74
CA MET A 85 -1.35 -11.53 10.42
C MET A 85 -0.83 -10.10 10.56
N LYS A 86 -1.44 -9.27 11.42
CA LYS A 86 -1.00 -7.90 11.70
C LYS A 86 0.43 -7.87 12.22
N ARG A 87 0.76 -8.77 13.15
CA ARG A 87 2.10 -8.86 13.74
C ARG A 87 3.16 -9.20 12.70
N LEU A 88 2.89 -10.21 11.86
CA LEU A 88 3.78 -10.58 10.76
C LEU A 88 3.91 -9.47 9.71
N ALA A 89 2.81 -8.82 9.36
CA ALA A 89 2.82 -7.71 8.41
C ALA A 89 3.73 -6.57 8.92
N GLY A 90 3.61 -6.21 10.19
CA GLY A 90 4.48 -5.22 10.84
C GLY A 90 5.96 -5.65 10.89
N ILE A 91 6.25 -6.88 11.33
CA ILE A 91 7.62 -7.42 11.39
C ILE A 91 8.27 -7.42 10.00
N TYR A 92 7.54 -7.88 8.98
CA TYR A 92 8.07 -7.94 7.61
C TYR A 92 8.22 -6.56 6.99
N SER A 93 7.33 -5.61 7.31
CA SER A 93 7.46 -4.23 6.88
C SER A 93 8.73 -3.58 7.45
N LEU A 94 9.04 -3.81 8.73
CA LEU A 94 10.24 -3.28 9.39
C LEU A 94 11.53 -3.93 8.90
N THR A 95 11.48 -5.20 8.52
CA THR A 95 12.64 -5.97 8.05
C THR A 95 12.82 -5.93 6.53
N ALA A 96 12.01 -5.14 5.82
CA ALA A 96 11.98 -5.03 4.36
C ALA A 96 11.86 -6.39 3.65
N ARG A 97 11.18 -7.35 4.28
CA ARG A 97 10.87 -8.66 3.66
C ARG A 97 9.63 -8.48 2.78
N GLY A 98 9.70 -8.89 1.51
CA GLY A 98 8.58 -8.88 0.55
C GLY A 98 7.30 -9.61 0.97
N LYS A 99 7.31 -10.26 2.14
CA LYS A 99 6.21 -11.03 2.70
C LYS A 99 5.16 -10.15 3.41
N SER A 100 5.43 -8.88 3.70
CA SER A 100 4.47 -7.98 4.36
C SER A 100 3.22 -7.75 3.51
N ALA A 101 3.40 -7.60 2.20
CA ALA A 101 2.32 -7.32 1.27
C ALA A 101 1.30 -8.45 1.20
N HIS A 102 1.72 -9.70 1.35
CA HIS A 102 0.83 -10.87 1.42
C HIS A 102 -0.13 -10.79 2.61
N TRP A 103 0.38 -10.46 3.80
CA TRP A 103 -0.45 -10.35 4.99
C TRP A 103 -1.37 -9.14 4.97
N TYR A 104 -0.89 -7.99 4.48
CA TYR A 104 -1.76 -6.83 4.30
C TYR A 104 -2.85 -7.08 3.26
N LEU A 105 -2.59 -7.84 2.18
CA LEU A 105 -3.66 -8.23 1.25
C LEU A 105 -4.74 -9.08 1.93
N LYS A 106 -4.35 -10.05 2.77
CA LYS A 106 -5.33 -10.84 3.54
C LYS A 106 -6.12 -9.98 4.53
N LEU A 107 -5.47 -9.03 5.19
CA LEU A 107 -6.13 -8.10 6.11
C LEU A 107 -7.10 -7.17 5.36
N ALA A 108 -6.70 -6.67 4.18
CA ALA A 108 -7.54 -5.87 3.31
C ALA A 108 -8.77 -6.63 2.79
N GLU A 109 -8.64 -7.93 2.50
CA GLU A 109 -9.77 -8.82 2.17
C GLU A 109 -10.75 -8.99 3.35
N LEU A 110 -10.29 -8.79 4.59
CA LEU A 110 -11.11 -8.77 5.80
C LEU A 110 -11.66 -7.37 6.13
N GLY A 111 -11.41 -6.36 5.30
CA GLY A 111 -11.88 -4.98 5.49
C GLY A 111 -11.05 -4.17 6.48
N ASP A 112 -9.83 -4.59 6.77
CA ASP A 112 -8.92 -3.83 7.63
C ASP A 112 -8.46 -2.53 6.94
N VAL A 113 -8.80 -1.38 7.55
CA VAL A 113 -8.51 -0.05 6.99
C VAL A 113 -7.02 0.24 6.97
N ASP A 114 -6.30 -0.10 8.04
CA ASP A 114 -4.85 0.12 8.16
C ASP A 114 -4.09 -0.68 7.10
N ALA A 115 -4.63 -1.84 6.69
CA ALA A 115 -4.06 -2.65 5.63
C ALA A 115 -4.09 -1.94 4.26
N TYR A 116 -5.14 -1.18 3.94
CA TYR A 116 -5.18 -0.40 2.70
C TYR A 116 -4.10 0.67 2.68
N THR A 117 -3.92 1.42 3.77
CA THR A 117 -2.89 2.45 3.91
C THR A 117 -1.49 1.84 3.85
N SER A 118 -1.30 0.69 4.48
CA SER A 118 -0.03 -0.05 4.43
C SER A 118 0.31 -0.54 3.01
N LEU A 119 -0.66 -1.06 2.25
CA LEU A 119 -0.47 -1.45 0.85
C LEU A 119 -0.12 -0.24 -0.03
N GLY A 120 -0.81 0.89 0.16
CA GLY A 120 -0.48 2.16 -0.49
C GLY A 120 0.95 2.61 -0.18
N GLY A 121 1.39 2.44 1.06
CA GLY A 121 2.76 2.72 1.52
C GLY A 121 3.82 1.87 0.80
N LEU A 122 3.57 0.57 0.68
CA LEU A 122 4.47 -0.35 -0.03
C LEU A 122 4.62 0.01 -1.51
N VAL A 123 3.51 0.34 -2.18
CA VAL A 123 3.55 0.76 -3.60
C VAL A 123 4.22 2.12 -3.75
N LYS A 124 3.97 3.07 -2.82
CA LYS A 124 4.64 4.39 -2.78
C LYS A 124 6.16 4.25 -2.62
N TYR A 125 6.62 3.29 -1.81
CA TYR A 125 8.04 2.98 -1.69
C TYR A 125 8.61 2.47 -3.03
N ARG A 126 7.93 1.53 -3.70
CA ARG A 126 8.32 1.06 -5.06
C ARG A 126 8.37 2.20 -6.07
N LEU A 127 7.38 3.09 -6.05
CA LEU A 127 7.35 4.30 -6.88
C LEU A 127 8.58 5.20 -6.64
N SER A 128 9.09 5.27 -5.42
CA SER A 128 10.31 6.04 -5.12
C SER A 128 11.58 5.46 -5.76
N LEU A 129 11.58 4.15 -6.04
CA LEU A 129 12.69 3.42 -6.67
C LEU A 129 12.60 3.40 -8.21
N ALA A 130 11.43 3.69 -8.78
CA ALA A 130 11.17 3.63 -10.20
C ALA A 130 11.85 4.77 -10.98
N ASN A 131 12.58 4.42 -12.04
CA ASN A 131 13.45 5.35 -12.77
C ASN A 131 12.90 5.80 -14.13
N SER A 132 11.84 5.16 -14.63
CA SER A 132 11.25 5.49 -15.94
C SER A 132 9.77 5.88 -15.82
N PRO A 133 9.27 6.83 -16.64
CA PRO A 133 7.84 7.18 -16.64
C PRO A 133 6.93 5.97 -16.88
N SER A 134 7.34 5.02 -17.72
CA SER A 134 6.59 3.79 -18.00
C SER A 134 6.43 2.88 -16.79
N GLU A 135 7.39 2.85 -15.87
CA GLU A 135 7.27 2.13 -14.59
C GLU A 135 6.46 2.92 -13.57
N ARG A 136 6.65 4.24 -13.53
CA ARG A 136 6.03 5.11 -12.52
C ARG A 136 4.51 5.19 -12.68
N VAL A 137 4.01 5.40 -13.89
CA VAL A 137 2.56 5.58 -14.15
C VAL A 137 1.70 4.47 -13.53
N PRO A 138 1.93 3.17 -13.79
CA PRO A 138 1.11 2.12 -13.18
C PRO A 138 1.25 2.06 -11.65
N LEU A 139 2.43 2.35 -11.10
CA LEU A 139 2.65 2.38 -9.64
C LEU A 139 1.91 3.55 -8.97
N VAL A 140 1.81 4.68 -9.66
CA VAL A 140 1.05 5.85 -9.19
C VAL A 140 -0.43 5.50 -9.09
N ASP A 141 -1.00 4.91 -10.14
CA ASP A 141 -2.40 4.53 -10.16
C ASP A 141 -2.71 3.42 -9.14
N GLU A 142 -1.80 2.45 -8.98
CA GLU A 142 -1.90 1.38 -7.98
C GLU A 142 -1.86 1.95 -6.54
N ALA A 143 -0.92 2.85 -6.23
CA ALA A 143 -0.83 3.48 -4.91
C ALA A 143 -2.07 4.31 -4.58
N ILE A 144 -2.52 5.14 -5.53
CA ILE A 144 -3.75 5.94 -5.38
C ILE A 144 -4.96 5.03 -5.19
N GLY A 145 -5.04 3.90 -5.90
CA GLY A 145 -6.11 2.92 -5.73
C GLY A 145 -6.21 2.39 -4.30
N TRP A 146 -5.07 2.08 -3.67
CA TRP A 146 -5.05 1.62 -2.27
C TRP A 146 -5.42 2.72 -1.27
N TYR A 147 -4.83 3.92 -1.40
CA TYR A 147 -5.18 5.03 -0.52
C TYR A 147 -6.63 5.50 -0.70
N ARG A 148 -7.21 5.39 -1.89
CA ARG A 148 -8.64 5.68 -2.09
C ARG A 148 -9.52 4.74 -1.30
N LYS A 149 -9.19 3.44 -1.24
CA LYS A 149 -9.93 2.49 -0.39
C LYS A 149 -9.80 2.81 1.08
N ALA A 150 -8.60 3.19 1.54
CA ALA A 150 -8.40 3.66 2.90
C ALA A 150 -9.31 4.87 3.19
N LEU A 151 -9.31 5.86 2.30
CA LEU A 151 -10.16 7.04 2.39
C LEU A 151 -11.66 6.71 2.40
N ASP A 152 -12.10 5.84 1.49
CA ASP A 152 -13.49 5.37 1.42
C ASP A 152 -13.90 4.57 2.67
N ALA A 153 -12.93 3.94 3.35
CA ALA A 153 -13.12 3.21 4.60
C ALA A 153 -12.95 4.08 5.86
N GLY A 154 -12.70 5.39 5.71
CA GLY A 154 -12.68 6.37 6.80
C GLY A 154 -11.29 6.84 7.25
N ASP A 155 -10.22 6.40 6.61
CA ASP A 155 -8.87 6.96 6.83
C ASP A 155 -8.73 8.28 6.07
N GLU A 156 -9.07 9.38 6.72
CA GLU A 156 -9.01 10.72 6.12
C GLU A 156 -7.57 11.16 5.78
N GLU A 157 -6.55 10.64 6.48
CA GLU A 157 -5.14 10.97 6.22
C GLU A 157 -4.68 10.43 4.85
N ALA A 158 -5.31 9.37 4.35
CA ALA A 158 -5.04 8.85 3.01
C ALA A 158 -5.25 9.89 1.89
N ALA A 159 -6.09 10.91 2.10
CA ALA A 159 -6.24 12.03 1.17
C ALA A 159 -4.95 12.85 1.03
N ILE A 160 -4.17 13.01 2.11
CA ILE A 160 -2.87 13.69 2.10
C ILE A 160 -1.93 12.94 1.15
N GLU A 161 -1.84 11.61 1.30
CA GLU A 161 -0.96 10.77 0.49
C GLU A 161 -1.31 10.80 -1.00
N ILE A 162 -2.61 10.70 -1.34
CA ILE A 162 -3.07 10.80 -2.73
C ILE A 162 -2.68 12.16 -3.33
N GLY A 163 -2.98 13.25 -2.63
CA GLY A 163 -2.68 14.61 -3.08
C GLY A 163 -1.19 14.83 -3.31
N LEU A 164 -0.33 14.32 -2.41
CA LEU A 164 1.12 14.44 -2.52
C LEU A 164 1.70 13.59 -3.65
N ILE A 165 1.21 12.37 -3.87
CA ILE A 165 1.63 11.52 -4.99
C ILE A 165 1.29 12.21 -6.32
N LEU A 166 0.03 12.62 -6.50
CA LEU A 166 -0.42 13.31 -7.72
C LEU A 166 0.36 14.60 -7.97
N TYR A 167 0.62 15.38 -6.92
CA TYR A 167 1.42 16.60 -7.00
C TYR A 167 2.84 16.31 -7.51
N LYS A 168 3.53 15.29 -6.96
CA LYS A 168 4.90 14.93 -7.36
C LYS A 168 4.96 14.49 -8.82
N GLU A 169 3.95 13.80 -9.30
CA GLU A 169 3.83 13.37 -10.70
C GLU A 169 3.26 14.46 -11.63
N SER A 170 3.13 15.70 -11.15
CA SER A 170 2.61 16.84 -11.92
C SER A 170 1.18 16.67 -12.46
N ARG A 171 0.39 15.78 -11.86
CA ARG A 171 -1.05 15.59 -12.11
C ARG A 171 -1.86 16.57 -11.27
N TYR A 172 -1.59 17.88 -11.44
CA TYR A 172 -2.05 18.91 -10.53
C TYR A 172 -3.58 19.05 -10.46
N GLU A 173 -4.27 18.89 -11.60
CA GLU A 173 -5.73 18.95 -11.66
C GLU A 173 -6.38 17.88 -10.79
N GLU A 174 -5.85 16.65 -10.82
CA GLU A 174 -6.31 15.57 -9.95
C GLU A 174 -5.83 15.76 -8.50
N ALA A 175 -4.64 16.34 -8.28
CA ALA A 175 -4.08 16.54 -6.94
C ALA A 175 -4.89 17.53 -6.09
N ILE A 176 -5.38 18.61 -6.71
CA ILE A 176 -6.03 19.73 -6.02
C ILE A 176 -7.20 19.31 -5.11
N PRO A 177 -8.21 18.52 -5.55
CA PRO A 177 -9.32 18.15 -4.67
C PRO A 177 -8.85 17.35 -3.45
N TYR A 178 -7.86 16.47 -3.58
CA TYR A 178 -7.31 15.73 -2.42
C TYR A 178 -6.49 16.64 -1.50
N LEU A 179 -5.72 17.58 -2.06
CA LEU A 179 -4.99 18.58 -1.28
C LEU A 179 -5.94 19.56 -0.55
N GLU A 180 -7.12 19.83 -1.10
CA GLU A 180 -8.17 20.62 -0.44
C GLU A 180 -8.76 19.85 0.75
N THR A 181 -9.12 18.57 0.55
CA THR A 181 -9.57 17.70 1.65
C THR A 181 -8.50 17.60 2.75
N ALA A 182 -7.24 17.41 2.38
CA ALA A 182 -6.11 17.38 3.29
C ALA A 182 -5.93 18.71 4.05
N ALA A 183 -6.12 19.86 3.39
CA ALA A 183 -6.05 21.16 4.05
C ALA A 183 -7.20 21.35 5.07
N GLU A 184 -8.40 20.86 4.78
CA GLU A 184 -9.49 20.88 5.77
C GLU A 184 -9.22 19.95 6.95
N LEU A 185 -8.64 18.77 6.71
CA LEU A 185 -8.19 17.86 7.75
C LEU A 185 -7.16 18.54 8.68
N ILE A 186 -6.14 19.19 8.10
CA ILE A 186 -5.11 19.93 8.84
C ILE A 186 -5.69 21.08 9.67
N LYS A 187 -6.74 21.78 9.19
CA LYS A 187 -7.39 22.80 10.01
C LYS A 187 -8.06 22.20 11.26
N ARG A 188 -8.53 20.95 11.18
CA ARG A 188 -9.12 20.21 12.30
C ARG A 188 -8.05 19.65 13.23
N ASP A 189 -6.92 19.23 12.67
CA ASP A 189 -5.76 18.69 13.38
C ASP A 189 -4.46 19.35 12.90
N PRO A 190 -4.08 20.50 13.50
CA PRO A 190 -2.93 21.29 13.04
C PRO A 190 -1.58 20.60 13.17
N ASP A 191 -1.45 19.58 14.03
CA ASP A 191 -0.20 18.86 14.23
C ASP A 191 0.24 18.09 12.97
N LEU A 192 -0.69 17.85 12.02
CA LEU A 192 -0.43 17.21 10.74
C LEU A 192 0.32 18.12 9.72
N ASP A 193 0.27 19.46 9.82
CA ASP A 193 0.86 20.33 8.76
C ASP A 193 2.39 20.41 8.81
N ASP A 194 2.97 20.24 10.00
CA ASP A 194 4.43 20.32 10.22
C ASP A 194 5.19 19.28 9.37
N GLU A 195 4.53 18.18 9.00
CA GLU A 195 5.10 17.10 8.20
C GLU A 195 4.89 17.31 6.69
N TYR A 196 3.71 17.77 6.26
CA TYR A 196 3.28 17.66 4.87
C TYR A 196 3.29 18.97 4.08
N PHE A 197 3.23 20.13 4.74
CA PHE A 197 3.18 21.46 4.13
C PHE A 197 2.06 21.58 3.06
N VAL A 198 0.86 21.10 3.35
CA VAL A 198 -0.20 20.87 2.35
C VAL A 198 -0.64 22.17 1.70
N ASP A 199 -0.83 23.25 2.48
CA ASP A 199 -1.23 24.56 1.97
C ASP A 199 -0.24 25.10 0.92
N SER A 200 1.05 24.91 1.16
CA SER A 200 2.12 25.31 0.23
C SER A 200 2.04 24.50 -1.07
N LYS A 201 1.79 23.18 -0.98
CA LYS A 201 1.62 22.31 -2.14
C LYS A 201 0.36 22.68 -2.92
N LEU A 202 -0.78 22.88 -2.25
CA LEU A 202 -2.05 23.27 -2.87
C LEU A 202 -1.90 24.57 -3.67
N LYS A 203 -1.30 25.60 -3.07
CA LYS A 203 -1.03 26.88 -3.76
C LYS A 203 -0.15 26.71 -4.99
N ARG A 204 0.90 25.87 -4.90
CA ARG A 204 1.79 25.59 -6.03
C ARG A 204 1.09 24.78 -7.11
N ALA A 205 0.26 23.81 -6.74
CA ALA A 205 -0.52 22.97 -7.64
C ALA A 205 -1.46 23.81 -8.50
N ARG A 206 -2.27 24.68 -7.89
CA ARG A 206 -3.19 25.59 -8.61
C ARG A 206 -2.44 26.46 -9.63
N LYS A 207 -1.33 27.08 -9.20
CA LYS A 207 -0.50 27.90 -10.09
C LYS A 207 0.11 27.09 -11.25
N ALA A 208 0.51 25.85 -10.99
CA ALA A 208 1.07 24.95 -11.99
C ALA A 208 0.00 24.49 -12.99
N GLN A 209 -1.20 24.14 -12.52
CA GLN A 209 -2.35 23.80 -13.35
C GLN A 209 -2.72 24.94 -14.31
N GLU A 210 -2.84 26.18 -13.81
CA GLU A 210 -3.12 27.33 -14.68
C GLU A 210 -2.03 27.55 -15.75
N ARG A 211 -0.77 27.28 -15.40
CA ARG A 211 0.35 27.38 -16.35
C ARG A 211 0.26 26.30 -17.42
N GLN A 212 -0.13 25.08 -17.05
CA GLN A 212 -0.36 23.99 -17.99
C GLN A 212 -1.52 24.32 -18.93
N HIS A 213 -2.65 24.82 -18.40
CA HIS A 213 -3.81 25.23 -19.20
C HIS A 213 -3.46 26.35 -20.20
N ARG A 214 -2.85 27.44 -19.73
CA ARG A 214 -2.41 28.55 -20.60
C ARG A 214 -1.42 28.12 -21.67
N LYS A 215 -0.60 27.10 -21.40
CA LYS A 215 0.33 26.56 -22.39
C LYS A 215 -0.40 25.70 -23.42
N ALA A 216 -1.37 24.89 -23.00
CA ALA A 216 -2.19 24.07 -23.88
C ALA A 216 -3.01 24.93 -24.85
N GLU A 217 -3.69 25.98 -24.35
CA GLU A 217 -4.45 26.94 -25.16
C GLU A 217 -3.59 27.58 -26.26
N ARG A 218 -2.39 28.09 -25.90
CA ARG A 218 -1.46 28.69 -26.88
C ARG A 218 -1.03 27.70 -27.96
N GLN A 219 -0.80 26.45 -27.59
CA GLN A 219 -0.40 25.41 -28.55
C GLN A 219 -1.54 25.05 -29.50
N GLU A 220 -2.78 25.06 -29.02
CA GLU A 220 -3.97 24.82 -29.82
C GLU A 220 -4.25 25.97 -30.80
N GLU A 221 -4.11 27.22 -30.35
CA GLU A 221 -4.21 28.42 -31.19
C GLU A 221 -3.16 28.41 -32.31
N ASP A 222 -1.89 28.13 -31.98
CA ASP A 222 -0.81 28.02 -32.96
C ASP A 222 -1.02 26.85 -33.94
N GLY A 223 -1.53 25.72 -33.45
CA GLY A 223 -1.86 24.54 -34.27
C GLY A 223 -2.99 24.83 -35.27
N THR A 224 -4.05 25.48 -34.80
CA THR A 224 -5.17 25.94 -35.63
C THR A 224 -4.69 26.94 -36.67
N ARG A 225 -3.89 27.93 -36.28
CA ARG A 225 -3.33 28.93 -37.20
C ARG A 225 -2.46 28.28 -38.28
N ARG A 226 -1.60 27.32 -37.94
CA ARG A 226 -0.79 26.56 -38.92
C ARG A 226 -1.63 25.71 -39.89
N ARG A 227 -2.78 25.20 -39.45
CA ARG A 227 -3.71 24.44 -40.30
C ARG A 227 -4.35 25.32 -41.38
N TRP A 228 -4.71 26.56 -41.02
CA TRP A 228 -5.23 27.55 -41.97
C TRP A 228 -4.22 27.90 -43.09
N TRP A 229 -2.94 28.06 -42.75
CA TRP A 229 -1.89 28.41 -43.73
C TRP A 229 -1.50 27.25 -44.68
N ARG A 230 -1.82 25.99 -44.36
CA ARG A 230 -1.53 24.82 -45.24
C ARG A 230 -2.70 24.43 -46.15
N GLY A 231 -3.86 25.07 -46.00
CA GLY A 231 -5.07 24.79 -46.77
C GLY A 231 -5.48 25.91 -47.74
N SER A 232 -4.64 26.94 -47.91
CA SER A 232 -4.77 28.01 -48.91
C SER A 232 -3.68 27.86 -49.97
#